data_AF-A0A1I5FN92-F1
#
_entry.id   AF-A0A1I5FN92-F1
#
_cell.length_a   1.000
_cell.length_b   1.000
_cell.length_c   1.000
_cell.angle_alpha   90.00
_cell.angle_beta   90.00
_cell.angle_gamma   90.00
#
_symmetry.space_group_name_H-M   'P 1'
#
loop_
_entity.id
_entity.type
_entity.pdbx_description
1 polymer ?
#
loop_
_entity_poly.entity_id
_entity_poly.type
_entity_poly.pdbx_seq_one_letter_code
_entity_poly.pdbx_strand_id
1 'polypeptide(L)'
;MPNELFPSMAGMVFLKSNGASFSSTLYPKLALAYPALKLADLRGEFIRGWDDGRGADSGRALMSSQADALQNHGHRTIRLRFVGGSGGNFAIPDGSSEFTGDNDLVGDVSARNFNGGAARIAGETRPRNVAFNYIVRAA
;
A
#
# COMPACT_ATOMS: atom_id res chain seq x y z
N MET A 1 12.64 -19.67 14.21
CA MET A 1 12.51 -20.24 12.85
C MET A 1 11.80 -21.59 12.97
N PRO A 2 11.08 -22.10 11.96
CA PRO A 2 10.28 -23.32 12.13
C PRO A 2 11.09 -24.54 12.61
N ASN A 3 12.34 -24.67 12.17
CA ASN A 3 13.28 -25.69 12.63
C ASN A 3 13.66 -25.59 14.13
N GLU A 4 13.49 -24.43 14.76
CA GLU A 4 13.74 -24.22 16.21
C GLU A 4 12.52 -24.60 17.07
N LEU A 5 11.33 -24.66 16.46
CA LEU A 5 10.06 -24.89 17.16
C LEU A 5 9.52 -26.30 16.92
N PHE A 6 9.81 -26.89 15.76
CA PHE A 6 9.27 -28.19 15.35
C PHE A 6 10.39 -29.20 15.11
N PRO A 7 10.54 -30.24 15.96
CA PRO A 7 11.57 -31.26 15.81
C PRO A 7 11.54 -31.97 14.44
N SER A 8 10.35 -32.15 13.86
CA SER A 8 10.17 -32.73 12.52
C SER A 8 10.80 -31.89 11.39
N MET A 9 11.13 -30.62 11.67
CA MET A 9 11.76 -29.68 10.75
C MET A 9 13.22 -29.39 11.09
N ALA A 10 13.85 -30.10 12.03
CA ALA A 10 15.20 -29.79 12.51
C ALA A 10 16.28 -29.85 11.40
N GLY A 11 16.08 -30.68 10.37
CA GLY A 11 16.97 -30.77 9.21
C GLY A 11 16.64 -29.80 8.07
N MET A 12 15.61 -28.97 8.21
CA MET A 12 15.17 -28.03 7.18
C MET A 12 15.84 -26.66 7.38
N VAL A 13 16.20 -26.03 6.26
CA VAL A 13 16.74 -24.68 6.24
C VAL A 13 15.66 -23.69 5.82
N PHE A 14 15.46 -22.66 6.63
CA PHE A 14 14.57 -21.55 6.35
C PHE A 14 15.37 -20.26 6.26
N LEU A 15 15.19 -19.52 5.16
CA LEU A 15 15.80 -18.21 4.97
C LEU A 15 14.74 -17.11 5.10
N LYS A 16 15.13 -15.96 5.65
CA LYS A 16 14.23 -14.81 5.82
C LYS A 16 14.25 -13.98 4.54
N SER A 17 13.08 -13.54 4.07
CA SER A 17 12.98 -12.54 3.00
C SER A 17 13.31 -11.15 3.53
N ASN A 18 14.57 -10.93 3.88
CA ASN A 18 15.11 -9.70 4.48
C ASN A 18 16.23 -9.08 3.64
N GLY A 19 16.31 -9.42 2.35
CA GLY A 19 17.37 -8.93 1.48
C GLY A 19 18.74 -9.60 1.68
N ALA A 20 18.85 -10.69 2.44
CA ALA A 20 20.13 -11.38 2.62
C ALA A 20 20.61 -12.03 1.32
N SER A 21 21.94 -12.03 1.12
CA SER A 21 22.59 -12.84 0.09
C SER A 21 22.66 -14.31 0.50
N PHE A 22 22.75 -15.22 -0.46
CA PHE A 22 22.89 -16.65 -0.23
C PHE A 22 23.89 -17.31 -1.18
N SER A 23 24.35 -18.52 -0.85
CA SER A 23 25.28 -19.28 -1.68
C SER A 23 24.54 -20.10 -2.74
N SER A 24 24.87 -19.90 -4.01
CA SER A 24 24.37 -20.73 -5.12
C SER A 24 24.86 -22.17 -5.05
N THR A 25 26.04 -22.41 -4.46
CA THR A 25 26.57 -23.77 -4.25
C THR A 25 25.74 -24.53 -3.22
N LEU A 26 25.34 -23.87 -2.14
CA LEU A 26 24.51 -24.49 -1.10
C LEU A 26 23.04 -24.59 -1.50
N TYR A 27 22.53 -23.61 -2.26
CA TYR A 27 21.12 -23.53 -2.66
C TYR A 27 20.95 -23.37 -4.18
N PRO A 28 21.34 -24.36 -5.00
CA PRO A 28 21.33 -24.23 -6.45
C PRO A 28 19.93 -24.01 -7.04
N LYS A 29 18.91 -24.67 -6.49
CA LYS A 29 17.51 -24.47 -6.91
C LYS A 29 17.01 -23.06 -6.57
N LEU A 30 17.44 -22.50 -5.45
CA LEU A 30 17.09 -21.13 -5.08
C LEU A 30 17.79 -20.12 -6.00
N ALA A 31 19.02 -20.39 -6.43
CA ALA A 31 19.74 -19.56 -7.39
C ALA A 31 19.05 -19.50 -8.77
N LEU A 32 18.33 -20.57 -9.18
CA LEU A 32 17.50 -20.53 -10.38
C LEU A 32 16.31 -19.57 -10.23
N ALA A 33 15.68 -19.54 -9.05
CA ALA A 33 14.55 -18.65 -8.77
C ALA A 33 14.99 -17.20 -8.47
N TYR A 34 16.17 -17.01 -7.87
CA TYR A 34 16.76 -15.72 -7.51
C TYR A 34 18.18 -15.60 -8.08
N PRO A 35 18.35 -15.31 -9.39
CA PRO A 35 19.66 -15.29 -10.05
C PRO A 35 20.63 -14.25 -9.49
N ALA A 36 20.12 -13.19 -8.86
CA ALA A 36 20.92 -12.17 -8.17
C ALA A 36 21.57 -12.67 -6.86
N LEU A 37 21.32 -13.92 -6.47
CA LEU A 37 21.82 -14.55 -5.24
C LEU A 37 21.46 -13.76 -3.96
N LYS A 38 20.32 -13.06 -4.03
CA LYS A 38 19.79 -12.23 -2.96
C LYS A 38 18.29 -12.46 -2.86
N LEU A 39 17.82 -12.65 -1.63
CA LEU A 39 16.39 -12.76 -1.36
C LEU A 39 15.71 -11.41 -1.51
N ALA A 40 14.40 -11.42 -1.75
CA ALA A 40 13.60 -10.20 -1.64
C ALA A 40 13.64 -9.67 -0.20
N ASP A 41 13.60 -8.36 -0.03
CA ASP A 41 13.33 -7.75 1.28
C ASP A 41 11.86 -7.39 1.34
N LEU A 42 11.10 -8.16 2.11
CA LEU A 42 9.64 -8.02 2.23
C LEU A 42 9.23 -7.45 3.59
N ARG A 43 10.19 -7.00 4.41
CA ARG A 43 9.91 -6.44 5.72
C ARG A 43 9.14 -5.12 5.56
N GLY A 44 7.92 -5.08 6.09
CA GLY A 44 7.05 -3.91 5.99
C GLY A 44 6.32 -3.77 4.65
N GLU A 45 6.46 -4.74 3.74
CA GLU A 45 5.68 -4.79 2.50
C GLU A 45 4.39 -5.59 2.70
N PHE A 46 3.29 -5.07 2.16
CA PHE A 46 2.12 -5.91 1.94
C PHE A 46 2.32 -6.75 0.70
N ILE A 47 1.81 -7.98 0.74
CA ILE A 47 1.80 -8.84 -0.43
C ILE A 47 0.51 -8.61 -1.18
N ARG A 48 0.62 -8.26 -2.46
CA ARG A 48 -0.49 -8.18 -3.39
C ARG A 48 -0.31 -9.26 -4.44
N GLY A 49 -1.35 -10.04 -4.69
CA GLY A 49 -1.31 -11.10 -5.70
C GLY A 49 -0.94 -10.53 -7.06
N TRP A 50 0.04 -11.13 -7.72
CA TRP A 50 0.39 -10.80 -9.08
C TRP A 50 -0.78 -11.13 -10.00
N ASP A 51 -1.08 -10.21 -10.91
CA ASP A 51 -2.31 -10.26 -11.69
C ASP A 51 -2.38 -11.45 -12.66
N ASP A 52 -1.25 -11.80 -13.27
CA ASP A 52 -1.09 -12.92 -14.22
C ASP A 52 -2.24 -13.04 -15.25
N GLY A 53 -2.75 -11.90 -15.73
CA GLY A 53 -3.79 -11.82 -16.74
C GLY A 53 -5.24 -11.83 -16.23
N ARG A 54 -5.48 -11.79 -14.91
CA ARG A 54 -6.83 -11.68 -14.34
C ARG A 54 -7.48 -10.32 -14.59
N GLY A 55 -6.69 -9.25 -14.66
CA GLY A 55 -7.16 -7.89 -14.92
C GLY A 55 -7.37 -6.98 -13.70
N ALA A 56 -7.15 -7.47 -12.48
CA ALA A 56 -7.40 -6.74 -11.22
C ALA A 56 -6.26 -5.78 -10.80
N ASP A 57 -5.00 -6.12 -11.07
CA ASP A 57 -3.81 -5.26 -10.85
C ASP A 57 -2.92 -5.27 -12.10
N SER A 58 -3.55 -4.98 -13.25
CA SER A 58 -2.99 -5.11 -14.60
C SER A 58 -1.70 -4.33 -14.80
N GLY A 59 -0.80 -4.86 -15.64
CA GLY A 59 0.40 -4.14 -16.11
C GLY A 59 1.57 -4.15 -15.13
N ARG A 60 1.45 -4.84 -14.00
CA ARG A 60 2.54 -4.96 -13.03
C ARG A 60 3.44 -6.16 -13.31
N ALA A 61 4.75 -5.92 -13.29
CA ALA A 61 5.73 -6.99 -13.31
C ALA A 61 5.75 -7.73 -11.95
N LEU A 62 5.99 -9.04 -12.00
CA LEU A 62 6.22 -9.86 -10.80
C LEU A 62 7.38 -9.26 -9.99
N MET A 63 7.25 -9.24 -8.66
CA MET A 63 8.16 -8.61 -7.69
C MET A 63 8.30 -7.09 -7.78
N SER A 64 7.51 -6.39 -8.61
CA SER A 64 7.51 -4.92 -8.62
C SER A 64 6.96 -4.36 -7.30
N SER A 65 7.49 -3.21 -6.87
CA SER A 65 6.98 -2.46 -5.71
C SER A 65 5.96 -1.39 -6.12
N GLN A 66 5.04 -1.09 -5.22
CA GLN A 66 4.04 -0.04 -5.34
C GLN A 66 4.02 0.76 -4.03
N ALA A 67 4.16 2.09 -4.09
CA ALA A 67 4.03 2.96 -2.91
C ALA A 67 2.57 3.02 -2.43
N ASP A 68 2.30 3.34 -1.17
CA ASP A 68 0.94 3.54 -0.66
C ASP A 68 0.16 4.63 -1.43
N ALA A 69 -1.17 4.51 -1.40
CA ALA A 69 -2.08 5.52 -1.92
C ALA A 69 -3.42 5.50 -1.18
N LEU A 70 -4.10 6.64 -1.19
CA LEU A 70 -5.50 6.79 -0.77
C LEU A 70 -6.38 6.95 -2.01
N GLN A 71 -7.54 6.31 -2.01
CA GLN A 71 -8.56 6.61 -2.99
C GLN A 71 -9.06 8.04 -2.77
N ASN A 72 -9.24 8.75 -3.89
CA ASN A 72 -9.79 10.10 -3.83
C ASN A 72 -11.17 10.08 -3.17
N HIS A 73 -11.33 10.86 -2.10
CA HIS A 73 -12.62 11.05 -1.44
C HIS A 73 -12.67 12.44 -0.80
N GLY A 74 -13.86 13.03 -0.77
CA GLY A 74 -14.12 14.33 -0.16
C GLY A 74 -15.15 14.22 0.96
N HIS A 75 -15.03 15.10 1.96
CA HIS A 75 -16.06 15.28 2.99
C HIS A 75 -16.86 16.53 2.69
N ARG A 76 -18.19 16.42 2.70
CA ARG A 76 -19.09 17.52 2.29
C ARG A 76 -19.22 18.64 3.32
N THR A 77 -18.65 18.54 4.52
CA THR A 77 -18.89 19.52 5.59
C THR A 77 -17.73 19.63 6.57
N ILE A 78 -17.06 20.79 6.58
CA ILE A 78 -16.77 21.69 7.72
C ILE A 78 -16.03 22.87 7.08
N ARG A 79 -16.78 23.92 6.70
CA ARG A 79 -16.16 25.23 6.45
C ARG A 79 -16.31 26.04 7.73
N LEU A 80 -15.19 26.42 8.34
CA LEU A 80 -15.19 27.42 9.41
C LEU A 80 -15.35 28.80 8.76
N ARG A 81 -16.46 29.48 9.05
CA ARG A 81 -16.68 30.85 8.57
C ARG A 81 -16.18 31.83 9.63
N PHE A 82 -15.32 32.77 9.25
CA PHE A 82 -15.05 33.96 10.06
C PHE A 82 -16.22 34.92 9.90
N VAL A 83 -17.17 34.90 10.84
CA VAL A 83 -18.30 35.84 10.83
C VAL A 83 -18.08 36.89 11.90
N GLY A 84 -17.48 38.01 11.50
CA GLY A 84 -17.62 39.30 12.16
C GLY A 84 -16.70 39.59 13.35
N GLY A 85 -16.06 40.77 13.29
CA GLY A 85 -15.75 41.75 14.36
C GLY A 85 -15.06 41.35 15.68
N SER A 86 -15.15 40.11 16.14
CA SER A 86 -14.65 39.68 17.45
C SER A 86 -14.32 38.18 17.47
N GLY A 87 -13.49 37.72 16.52
CA GLY A 87 -12.59 36.57 16.66
C GLY A 87 -13.15 35.17 17.00
N GLY A 88 -14.46 34.93 17.00
CA GLY A 88 -15.03 33.63 17.33
C GLY A 88 -15.12 32.69 16.13
N ASN A 89 -14.52 31.49 16.24
CA ASN A 89 -14.72 30.41 15.25
C ASN A 89 -16.10 29.78 15.48
N PHE A 90 -17.05 29.96 14.57
CA PHE A 90 -18.33 29.25 14.60
C PHE A 90 -18.35 28.19 13.49
N ALA A 91 -18.56 26.92 13.88
CA ALA A 91 -18.83 25.86 12.93
C ALA A 91 -20.29 25.98 12.47
N ILE A 92 -20.52 26.44 11.23
CA ILE A 92 -21.84 26.37 10.63
C ILE A 92 -21.96 24.97 9.99
N PRO A 93 -22.90 24.12 10.43
CA PRO A 93 -23.20 22.88 9.73
C PRO A 93 -23.75 23.25 8.35
N ASP A 94 -22.99 22.99 7.30
CA ASP A 94 -23.43 23.27 5.94
C ASP A 94 -24.44 22.20 5.48
N GLY A 95 -25.69 22.64 5.32
CA GLY A 95 -26.73 21.96 4.56
C GLY A 95 -27.62 22.95 3.81
N SER A 96 -27.16 24.20 3.62
CA SER A 96 -27.97 25.28 3.04
C SER A 96 -27.59 25.53 1.58
N SER A 97 -28.58 25.48 0.70
CA SER A 97 -28.49 25.73 -0.74
C SER A 97 -28.21 27.19 -1.13
N GLU A 98 -27.76 28.04 -0.20
CA GLU A 98 -27.58 29.49 -0.43
C GLU A 98 -26.24 29.86 -1.09
N PHE A 99 -25.35 28.90 -1.34
CA PHE A 99 -24.13 29.10 -2.12
C PHE A 99 -24.13 28.23 -3.39
N THR A 100 -25.16 28.43 -4.22
CA THR A 100 -25.24 27.87 -5.58
C THR A 100 -24.31 28.64 -6.52
N GLY A 101 -23.04 28.24 -6.53
CA GLY A 101 -22.04 28.73 -7.49
C GLY A 101 -20.79 27.85 -7.56
N ASP A 102 -20.62 26.93 -6.62
CA ASP A 102 -19.46 26.05 -6.56
C ASP A 102 -19.73 24.76 -7.35
N ASN A 103 -18.96 24.57 -8.42
CA ASN A 103 -18.73 23.29 -9.12
C ASN A 103 -18.01 22.26 -8.23
N ASP A 104 -18.11 22.36 -6.91
CA ASP A 104 -17.39 21.55 -5.91
C ASP A 104 -18.16 20.23 -5.67
N LEU A 105 -18.43 19.56 -6.80
CA LEU A 105 -18.79 18.16 -6.91
C LEU A 105 -17.61 17.36 -6.37
N VAL A 106 -17.79 16.61 -5.27
CA VAL A 106 -16.94 15.46 -4.87
C VAL A 106 -15.49 15.61 -5.38
N GLY A 107 -14.82 16.69 -4.93
CA GLY A 107 -13.54 17.12 -5.49
C GLY A 107 -12.35 16.42 -4.85
N ASP A 108 -11.19 16.54 -5.50
CA ASP A 108 -9.90 16.04 -5.01
C ASP A 108 -9.69 16.34 -3.52
N VAL A 109 -9.09 15.40 -2.78
CA VAL A 109 -8.66 15.59 -1.38
C VAL A 109 -8.10 17.01 -1.21
N SER A 110 -8.81 17.85 -0.46
CA SER A 110 -8.42 19.25 -0.26
C SER A 110 -7.00 19.29 0.32
N ALA A 111 -6.00 19.58 -0.50
CA ALA A 111 -4.62 19.76 -0.06
C ALA A 111 -4.46 20.96 0.90
N ARG A 112 -5.52 21.77 1.05
CA ARG A 112 -5.60 22.85 2.03
C ARG A 112 -6.14 22.27 3.34
N ASN A 113 -5.29 22.31 4.37
CA ASN A 113 -5.60 22.01 5.79
C ASN A 113 -5.34 20.59 6.31
N PHE A 114 -4.30 19.90 5.81
CA PHE A 114 -3.77 18.72 6.51
C PHE A 114 -2.41 19.01 7.15
N ASN A 115 -2.31 18.90 8.47
CA ASN A 115 -1.07 18.99 9.25
C ASN A 115 -0.18 17.72 9.07
N GLY A 116 -0.07 17.22 7.84
CA GLY A 116 0.55 15.93 7.51
C GLY A 116 1.03 15.79 6.06
N GLY A 117 0.99 16.86 5.26
CA GLY A 117 1.40 16.84 3.84
C GLY A 117 0.30 16.39 2.88
N ALA A 118 0.61 16.36 1.58
CA ALA A 118 -0.30 15.89 0.54
C ALA A 118 -0.26 14.36 0.42
N ALA A 119 -1.40 13.70 0.52
CA ALA A 119 -1.51 12.25 0.33
C ALA A 119 -1.24 11.86 -1.13
N ARG A 120 -0.68 10.65 -1.36
CA ARG A 120 -0.66 10.06 -2.70
C ARG A 120 -2.06 9.58 -3.03
N ILE A 121 -2.66 10.13 -4.08
CA ILE A 121 -4.02 9.79 -4.52
C ILE A 121 -3.97 8.83 -5.70
N ALA A 122 -4.80 7.78 -5.66
CA ALA A 122 -4.96 6.82 -6.75
C ALA A 122 -6.41 6.36 -6.88
N GLY A 123 -6.71 5.49 -7.85
CA GLY A 123 -8.04 4.89 -8.01
C GLY A 123 -8.44 3.89 -6.91
N GLU A 124 -7.54 3.59 -5.96
CA GLU A 124 -7.73 2.62 -4.88
C GLU A 124 -6.98 3.09 -3.62
N THR A 125 -7.53 2.81 -2.44
CA THR A 125 -6.81 2.90 -1.17
C THR A 125 -6.01 1.64 -0.95
N ARG A 126 -4.69 1.75 -0.78
CA ARG A 126 -3.79 0.60 -0.66
C ARG A 126 -2.53 0.91 0.15
N PRO A 127 -2.00 -0.06 0.90
CA PRO A 127 -0.68 0.08 1.50
C PRO A 127 0.43 -0.05 0.44
N ARG A 128 1.66 0.31 0.83
CA ARG A 128 2.84 -0.08 0.06
C ARG A 128 2.89 -1.60 -0.07
N ASN A 129 3.12 -2.08 -1.29
CA ASN A 129 3.01 -3.50 -1.58
C ASN A 129 3.94 -3.97 -2.69
N VAL A 130 4.16 -5.29 -2.73
CA VAL A 130 4.89 -5.98 -3.78
C VAL A 130 3.96 -6.95 -4.50
N ALA A 131 4.02 -6.96 -5.83
CA ALA A 131 3.30 -7.94 -6.65
C ALA A 131 3.98 -9.32 -6.51
N PHE A 132 3.30 -10.29 -5.93
CA PHE A 132 3.86 -11.60 -5.60
C PHE A 132 2.97 -12.74 -6.08
N ASN A 133 3.57 -13.85 -6.50
CA ASN A 133 2.82 -15.01 -6.97
C ASN A 133 2.53 -16.00 -5.82
N TYR A 134 1.25 -16.34 -5.63
CA TYR A 134 0.83 -17.35 -4.65
C TYR A 134 0.84 -18.73 -5.30
N ILE A 135 1.91 -19.48 -5.07
CA ILE A 135 2.06 -20.84 -5.60
C ILE A 135 1.79 -21.86 -4.51
N VAL A 136 1.05 -22.92 -4.85
CA VAL A 136 0.82 -24.08 -3.99
C VAL A 136 1.61 -25.25 -4.56
N ARG A 137 2.28 -26.01 -3.68
CA ARG A 137 3.00 -27.22 -4.08
C ARG A 137 2.00 -28.28 -4.52
N ALA A 138 2.06 -28.69 -5.78
CA ALA A 138 1.13 -29.66 -6.36
C ALA A 138 1.51 -31.13 -6.14
N ALA A 139 2.79 -31.44 -5.92
CA ALA A 139 3.27 -32.81 -5.65
C ALA A 139 4.54 -32.80 -4.80
#